data_AF-A0A349UJ29-F1
#
_entry.id   AF-A0A349UJ29-F1
#
_cell.length_a   1.000
_cell.length_b   1.000
_cell.length_c   1.000
_cell.angle_alpha   90.00
_cell.angle_beta   90.00
_cell.angle_gamma   90.00
#
_symmetry.space_group_name_H-M   'P 1'
#
loop_
_entity.id
_entity.type
_entity.pdbx_description
1 polymer ?
#
loop_
_entity_poly.entity_id
_entity_poly.type
_entity_poly.pdbx_seq_one_letter_code
_entity_poly.pdbx_strand_id
1 'polypeptide(L)'
;MAKAAKKSKKSSPTPAKRTAGERKVRAFRAPEGKKLVVVESPAKAKTINRYLGTDFIVKASMGHVRDLPGNKMGVDLEHDFTPTYEPLASRRKVLAELKQIARRSPEVFLATDLDREGEAI
;
A
#
# COMPACT_ATOMS: atom_id res chain seq x y z
N MET A 1 -11.92 46.60 -60.15
CA MET A 1 -13.08 47.09 -59.37
C MET A 1 -13.84 45.85 -58.89
N ALA A 2 -13.69 45.41 -57.65
CA ALA A 2 -14.31 45.91 -56.40
C ALA A 2 -15.59 45.12 -56.00
N LYS A 3 -15.59 44.68 -54.73
CA LYS A 3 -16.68 44.12 -53.87
C LYS A 3 -17.02 42.63 -54.09
N ALA A 4 -16.88 41.68 -53.16
CA ALA A 4 -17.12 41.57 -51.69
C ALA A 4 -18.58 41.28 -51.28
N ALA A 5 -18.84 40.03 -50.81
CA ALA A 5 -19.82 39.59 -49.79
C ALA A 5 -19.76 38.03 -49.72
N LYS A 6 -19.22 37.30 -48.73
CA LYS A 6 -19.34 37.14 -47.25
C LYS A 6 -20.42 36.11 -46.80
N LYS A 7 -19.95 35.17 -45.94
CA LYS A 7 -20.63 34.17 -45.06
C LYS A 7 -20.93 32.79 -45.72
N SER A 8 -20.63 31.62 -45.13
CA SER A 8 -20.31 31.24 -43.74
C SER A 8 -19.41 29.99 -43.71
N LYS A 9 -18.32 30.01 -42.94
CA LYS A 9 -17.56 28.82 -42.54
C LYS A 9 -17.90 28.54 -41.08
N LYS A 10 -18.51 27.37 -40.81
CA LYS A 10 -18.66 26.79 -39.47
C LYS A 10 -17.26 26.61 -38.88
N SER A 11 -16.90 27.45 -37.91
CA SER A 11 -15.74 27.22 -37.05
C SER A 11 -16.13 26.20 -35.98
N SER A 12 -15.61 24.99 -36.09
CA SER A 12 -15.50 24.07 -34.96
C SER A 12 -14.65 24.72 -33.86
N PRO A 13 -15.06 24.68 -32.58
CA PRO A 13 -14.16 25.06 -31.50
C PRO A 13 -13.17 23.92 -31.28
N THR A 14 -11.90 24.23 -31.47
CA THR A 14 -10.73 23.42 -31.08
C THR A 14 -10.88 22.95 -29.62
N PRO A 15 -10.55 21.69 -29.27
CA PRO A 15 -10.60 21.25 -27.88
C PRO A 15 -9.59 22.04 -27.06
N ALA A 16 -10.11 22.79 -26.08
CA ALA A 16 -9.31 23.56 -25.14
C ALA A 16 -8.27 22.66 -24.45
N LYS A 17 -7.02 23.15 -24.42
CA LYS A 17 -5.94 22.59 -23.59
C LYS A 17 -6.46 22.38 -22.17
N ARG A 18 -6.58 21.13 -21.75
CA ARG A 18 -6.86 20.77 -20.35
C ARG A 18 -5.71 21.30 -19.51
N THR A 19 -6.01 22.28 -18.67
CA THR A 19 -5.09 22.86 -17.71
C THR A 19 -4.61 21.78 -16.74
N ALA A 20 -3.29 21.76 -16.51
CA ALA A 20 -2.66 20.96 -15.48
C ALA A 20 -2.98 21.57 -14.11
N GLY A 21 -4.11 21.19 -13.54
CA GLY A 21 -4.54 21.60 -12.21
C GLY A 21 -5.41 20.49 -11.61
N GLU A 22 -5.04 20.05 -10.41
CA GLU A 22 -5.83 19.17 -9.54
C GLU A 22 -5.99 17.70 -9.99
N ARG A 23 -4.87 16.99 -10.14
CA ARG A 23 -4.87 15.58 -9.71
C ARG A 23 -4.96 15.56 -8.19
N LYS A 24 -6.17 15.73 -7.67
CA LYS A 24 -6.53 15.47 -6.27
C LYS A 24 -5.87 14.13 -5.90
N VAL A 25 -4.95 14.14 -4.96
CA VAL A 25 -4.24 12.94 -4.48
C VAL A 25 -5.34 11.98 -4.05
N ARG A 26 -5.67 11.00 -4.90
CA ARG A 26 -6.68 10.01 -4.57
C ARG A 26 -6.14 9.29 -3.35
N ALA A 27 -6.75 9.54 -2.19
CA ALA A 27 -6.51 8.75 -1.00
C ALA A 27 -6.59 7.28 -1.43
N PHE A 28 -5.57 6.50 -1.10
CA PHE A 28 -5.47 5.09 -1.48
C PHE A 28 -6.75 4.38 -1.01
N ARG A 29 -7.69 4.14 -1.92
CA ARG A 29 -8.91 3.40 -1.63
C ARG A 29 -8.58 1.93 -1.86
N ALA A 30 -8.23 1.24 -0.78
CA ALA A 30 -8.08 -0.21 -0.83
C ALA A 30 -9.38 -0.82 -1.39
N PRO A 31 -9.30 -1.73 -2.37
CA PRO A 31 -10.45 -2.42 -2.93
C PRO A 31 -11.27 -3.10 -1.83
N GLU A 32 -12.58 -2.88 -1.81
CA GLU A 32 -13.49 -3.61 -0.94
C GLU A 32 -13.68 -5.05 -1.46
N GLY A 33 -13.72 -6.02 -0.55
CA GLY A 33 -14.00 -7.43 -0.88
C GLY A 33 -12.80 -8.28 -1.33
N LYS A 34 -11.59 -7.70 -1.45
CA LYS A 34 -10.37 -8.45 -1.79
C LYS A 34 -9.65 -8.96 -0.54
N LYS A 35 -9.09 -10.16 -0.61
CA LYS A 35 -8.33 -10.79 0.47
C LYS A 35 -6.91 -10.19 0.56
N LEU A 36 -6.39 -9.96 1.75
CA LEU A 36 -5.03 -9.45 1.95
C LEU A 36 -4.07 -10.62 2.16
N VAL A 37 -2.94 -10.62 1.46
CA VAL A 37 -1.80 -11.52 1.73
C VAL A 37 -0.61 -10.68 2.15
N VAL A 38 -0.11 -10.92 3.35
CA VAL A 38 1.09 -10.27 3.88
C VAL A 38 2.26 -11.23 3.75
N VAL A 39 3.30 -10.75 3.08
CA VAL A 39 4.57 -11.47 2.92
C VAL A 39 5.70 -10.65 3.52
N GLU A 40 6.85 -11.27 3.71
CA GLU A 40 7.98 -10.57 4.29
C GLU A 40 8.64 -9.60 3.30
N SER A 41 8.94 -10.05 2.06
CA SER A 41 9.78 -9.28 1.13
C SER A 41 9.04 -8.81 -0.14
N PRO A 42 9.47 -7.69 -0.77
CA PRO A 42 8.87 -7.20 -2.02
C PRO A 42 8.99 -8.20 -3.17
N ALA A 43 10.06 -9.01 -3.18
CA ALA A 43 10.27 -10.02 -4.21
C ALA A 43 9.22 -11.13 -4.13
N LYS A 44 8.96 -11.66 -2.93
CA LYS A 44 7.89 -12.64 -2.67
C LYS A 44 6.53 -12.06 -3.07
N ALA A 45 6.27 -10.79 -2.75
CA ALA A 45 5.01 -10.13 -3.10
C ALA A 45 4.76 -10.12 -4.62
N LYS A 46 5.79 -9.77 -5.41
CA LYS A 46 5.72 -9.79 -6.87
C LYS A 46 5.44 -11.20 -7.40
N THR A 47 6.09 -12.22 -6.84
CA THR A 47 5.92 -13.61 -7.27
C THR A 47 4.52 -14.13 -6.94
N ILE A 48 4.07 -13.99 -5.70
CA ILE A 48 2.77 -14.48 -5.24
C ILE A 48 1.62 -13.76 -5.96
N ASN A 49 1.76 -12.46 -6.23
CA ASN A 49 0.76 -11.71 -6.97
C ASN A 49 0.54 -12.23 -8.41
N ARG A 50 1.55 -12.84 -9.04
CA ARG A 50 1.39 -13.49 -10.34
C ARG A 50 0.55 -14.75 -10.28
N TYR A 51 0.56 -15.45 -9.15
CA TYR A 51 -0.20 -16.70 -8.96
C TYR A 51 -1.64 -16.46 -8.53
N LEU A 52 -1.88 -15.51 -7.62
CA LEU A 52 -3.18 -15.31 -6.99
C LEU A 52 -4.16 -14.45 -7.80
N GLY A 53 -3.67 -13.62 -8.73
CA GLY A 53 -4.53 -12.79 -9.57
C GLY A 53 -5.20 -11.63 -8.83
N THR A 54 -6.33 -11.16 -9.37
CA THR A 54 -6.92 -9.86 -9.00
C THR A 54 -7.73 -9.85 -7.71
N ASP A 55 -8.09 -11.01 -7.18
CA ASP A 55 -8.94 -11.12 -5.98
C ASP A 55 -8.16 -10.94 -4.67
N PHE A 56 -6.84 -10.92 -4.78
CA PHE A 56 -5.93 -10.73 -3.67
C PHE A 56 -5.20 -9.40 -3.76
N ILE A 57 -4.89 -8.84 -2.60
CA ILE A 57 -3.98 -7.72 -2.43
C ILE A 57 -2.75 -8.28 -1.74
N VAL A 58 -1.62 -8.38 -2.45
CA VAL A 58 -0.37 -8.87 -1.88
C VAL A 58 0.49 -7.69 -1.45
N LYS A 59 0.86 -7.64 -0.17
CA LYS A 59 1.68 -6.56 0.42
C LYS A 59 2.84 -7.15 1.21
N ALA A 60 3.96 -6.45 1.19
CA ALA A 60 5.13 -6.86 1.96
C ALA A 60 5.28 -6.02 3.23
N SER A 61 5.56 -6.66 4.37
CA SER A 61 5.94 -5.99 5.63
C SER A 61 7.33 -5.33 5.53
N MET A 62 8.14 -5.86 4.62
CA MET A 62 9.57 -5.63 4.46
C MET A 62 10.38 -6.00 5.72
N GLY A 63 10.09 -7.19 6.24
CA GLY A 63 10.71 -7.78 7.43
C GLY A 63 9.92 -7.47 8.69
N HIS A 64 10.61 -7.44 9.82
CA HIS A 64 10.03 -7.11 11.12
C HIS A 64 9.37 -5.71 11.13
N VAL A 65 8.23 -5.62 11.80
CA VAL A 65 7.48 -4.37 12.01
C VAL A 65 7.58 -3.83 13.44
N ARG A 66 8.05 -4.66 14.36
CA ARG A 66 8.26 -4.38 15.78
C ARG A 66 9.59 -4.98 16.21
N ASP A 67 10.20 -4.37 17.22
CA ASP A 67 11.46 -4.81 17.82
C ASP A 67 11.50 -4.38 19.29
N LEU A 68 12.52 -4.82 20.03
CA LEU A 68 12.79 -4.33 21.38
C LEU A 68 13.07 -2.80 21.34
N PRO A 69 12.75 -2.06 22.40
CA PRO A 69 13.08 -0.65 22.52
C PRO A 69 14.58 -0.42 22.33
N GLY A 70 14.97 0.46 21.39
CA GLY A 70 16.38 0.72 21.10
C GLY A 70 17.15 1.45 22.21
N ASN A 71 16.46 1.98 23.23
CA ASN A 71 17.03 2.81 24.30
C ASN A 71 16.81 2.24 25.71
N LYS A 72 16.28 1.02 25.84
CA LYS A 72 16.04 0.33 27.12
C LYS A 72 16.32 -1.17 26.93
N MET A 73 16.50 -1.92 28.01
CA MET A 73 16.77 -3.37 27.94
C MET A 73 15.66 -4.14 27.22
N GLY A 74 14.41 -3.69 27.32
CA GLY A 74 13.29 -4.27 26.58
C GLY A 74 12.84 -5.65 27.04
N VAL A 75 13.52 -6.24 28.03
CA VAL A 75 13.21 -7.55 28.61
C VAL A 75 13.15 -7.42 30.12
N ASP A 76 12.08 -7.94 30.71
CA ASP A 76 11.88 -7.96 32.15
C ASP A 76 12.49 -9.24 32.77
N LEU A 77 13.59 -9.10 33.50
CA LEU A 77 14.30 -10.23 34.10
C LEU A 77 13.62 -10.78 35.35
N GLU A 78 12.72 -10.02 35.98
CA GLU A 78 12.01 -10.43 37.20
C GLU A 78 10.66 -11.11 36.86
N HIS A 79 10.12 -10.84 35.68
CA HIS A 79 8.83 -11.37 35.21
C HIS A 79 9.00 -12.25 33.96
N ASP A 80 9.57 -13.45 34.14
CA ASP A 80 9.68 -14.52 33.12
C ASP A 80 10.29 -14.09 31.77
N PHE A 81 11.26 -13.16 31.78
CA PHE A 81 11.89 -12.63 30.56
C PHE A 81 10.87 -12.00 29.59
N THR A 82 9.79 -11.40 30.11
CA THR A 82 8.74 -10.83 29.28
C THR A 82 9.30 -9.70 28.39
N PRO A 83 9.23 -9.82 27.05
CA PRO A 83 9.73 -8.79 26.16
C PRO A 83 8.69 -7.67 25.97
N THR A 84 9.17 -6.44 25.93
CA THR A 84 8.41 -5.29 25.44
C THR A 84 8.78 -5.05 23.98
N TYR A 85 7.77 -4.94 23.10
CA TYR A 85 7.98 -4.65 21.68
C TYR A 85 7.40 -3.30 21.29
N GLU A 86 8.19 -2.51 20.55
CA GLU A 86 7.79 -1.22 20.02
C GLU A 86 7.76 -1.24 18.48
N PRO A 87 6.80 -0.54 17.84
CA PRO A 87 6.79 -0.39 16.39
C PRO A 87 8.06 0.32 15.88
N LEU A 88 8.71 -0.29 14.89
CA LEU A 88 9.87 0.32 14.25
C LEU A 88 9.49 1.63 13.56
N ALA A 89 10.24 2.70 13.84
CA ALA A 89 9.97 4.03 13.30
C ALA A 89 9.92 4.05 11.76
N SER A 90 10.82 3.30 11.12
CA SER A 90 10.91 3.15 9.67
C SER A 90 9.71 2.41 9.07
N ARG A 91 8.97 1.63 9.87
CA ARG A 91 7.86 0.77 9.43
C ARG A 91 6.48 1.33 9.72
N ARG A 92 6.37 2.50 10.36
CA ARG A 92 5.07 3.13 10.70
C ARG A 92 4.14 3.29 9.50
N LYS A 93 4.66 3.71 8.35
CA LYS A 93 3.86 3.88 7.12
C LYS A 93 3.32 2.54 6.61
N VAL A 94 4.17 1.52 6.58
CA VAL A 94 3.79 0.15 6.18
C VAL A 94 2.72 -0.40 7.13
N LEU A 95 2.92 -0.26 8.43
CA LEU A 95 1.94 -0.67 9.45
C LEU A 95 0.58 0.04 9.26
N ALA A 96 0.59 1.35 9.01
CA ALA A 96 -0.63 2.12 8.78
C ALA A 96 -1.38 1.62 7.52
N GLU A 97 -0.64 1.39 6.43
CA GLU A 97 -1.20 0.87 5.18
C GLU A 97 -1.77 -0.55 5.36
N LEU A 98 -1.01 -1.47 5.96
CA LEU A 98 -1.45 -2.84 6.23
C LEU A 98 -2.70 -2.86 7.12
N LYS A 99 -2.73 -2.07 8.20
CA LYS A 99 -3.91 -1.93 9.06
C LYS A 99 -5.13 -1.41 8.30
N GLN A 100 -4.94 -0.44 7.40
CA GLN A 100 -6.04 0.12 6.61
C GLN A 100 -6.61 -0.91 5.62
N ILE A 101 -5.75 -1.69 4.96
CA ILE A 101 -6.17 -2.71 4.00
C ILE A 101 -6.83 -3.89 4.74
N ALA A 102 -6.22 -4.36 5.84
CA ALA A 102 -6.72 -5.46 6.64
C ALA A 102 -8.15 -5.20 7.14
N ARG A 103 -8.44 -3.99 7.64
CA ARG A 103 -9.79 -3.60 8.10
C ARG A 103 -10.88 -3.66 7.01
N ARG A 104 -10.49 -3.68 5.74
CA ARG A 104 -11.41 -3.71 4.58
C ARG A 104 -11.38 -5.04 3.83
N SER A 105 -10.47 -5.92 4.21
CA SER A 105 -10.31 -7.24 3.60
C SER A 105 -11.19 -8.22 4.38
N PRO A 106 -11.93 -9.12 3.69
CA PRO A 106 -12.71 -10.14 4.37
C PRO A 106 -11.83 -11.16 5.10
N GLU A 107 -10.59 -11.33 4.65
CA GLU A 107 -9.63 -12.29 5.18
C GLU A 107 -8.20 -11.78 5.01
N VAL A 108 -7.33 -12.17 5.95
CA VAL A 108 -5.90 -11.84 5.95
C VAL A 108 -5.09 -13.14 6.04
N PHE A 109 -4.22 -13.36 5.07
CA PHE A 109 -3.27 -14.47 5.03
C PHE A 109 -1.88 -13.97 5.41
N LEU A 110 -1.22 -14.68 6.32
CA LEU A 110 0.20 -14.52 6.60
C LEU A 110 0.94 -15.57 5.78
N ALA A 111 1.78 -15.11 4.86
CA ALA A 111 2.57 -15.93 3.95
C ALA A 111 4.06 -15.62 4.13
N THR A 112 4.50 -15.70 5.39
CA THR A 112 5.90 -15.64 5.79
C THR A 112 6.59 -16.98 5.52
N ASP A 113 7.90 -17.03 5.74
CA ASP A 113 8.66 -18.27 5.52
C ASP A 113 8.35 -19.30 6.60
N LEU A 114 8.46 -20.58 6.23
CA LEU A 114 8.21 -21.72 7.12
C LEU A 114 9.40 -21.99 8.04
N ASP A 115 9.84 -20.95 8.74
CA ASP A 115 10.93 -21.00 9.69
C ASP A 115 10.61 -20.15 10.94
N ARG A 116 11.50 -20.23 11.93
CA ARG A 116 11.32 -19.51 13.20
C ARG A 116 11.21 -18.00 13.02
N GLU A 117 11.91 -17.43 12.05
CA GLU A 117 11.89 -15.98 11.80
C GLU A 117 10.57 -15.57 11.16
N GLY A 118 10.11 -16.34 10.17
CA GLY A 118 8.83 -16.13 9.51
C GLY A 118 7.62 -16.27 10.45
N GLU A 119 7.67 -17.19 11.43
CA GLU A 119 6.64 -17.32 12.47
C GLU A 119 6.63 -16.15 13.47
N ALA A 120 7.79 -15.50 13.67
CA ALA A 120 7.91 -14.37 14.59
C ALA A 120 7.49 -13.02 13.96
N ILE A 121 7.53 -12.90 12.63
CA ILE A 121 7.22 -11.69 11.86
C ILE A 121 5.71 -11.46 11.73
#